data_AF-A0A3D5BLD3-F1
#
_entry.id   AF-A0A3D5BLD3-F1
#
_cell.length_a   1.000
_cell.length_b   1.000
_cell.length_c   1.000
_cell.angle_alpha   90.00
_cell.angle_beta   90.00
_cell.angle_gamma   90.00
#
_symmetry.space_group_name_H-M   'P 1'
#
loop_
_entity.id
_entity.type
_entity.pdbx_description
1 polymer ?
#
loop_
_entity_poly.entity_id
_entity_poly.type
_entity_poly.pdbx_seq_one_letter_code
_entity_poly.pdbx_strand_id
1 'polypeptide(L)'
;MVWFVNNQFQVISGGGVPYNVTIQIDQETWDACDADVQTGVLNILAALPIQLLSASGKGNGIKQEAQGLEFHTQTNKRLQFPGGTIKDRTFIFDRYGKGWGH
;
A
#
# COMPACT_ATOMS: atom_id res chain seq x y z
N MET A 1 -14.50 -4.98 -12.42
CA MET A 1 -13.32 -4.90 -11.55
C MET A 1 -13.44 -6.00 -10.50
N VAL A 2 -12.51 -6.95 -10.52
CA VAL A 2 -12.44 -8.06 -9.55
C VAL A 2 -11.30 -7.74 -8.61
N TRP A 3 -11.52 -7.93 -7.31
CA TRP A 3 -10.54 -7.61 -6.29
C TRP A 3 -9.80 -8.87 -5.85
N PHE A 4 -8.48 -8.88 -5.97
CA PHE A 4 -7.62 -9.90 -5.36
C PHE A 4 -7.67 -9.81 -3.83
N VAL A 5 -7.58 -8.59 -3.31
CA VAL A 5 -7.79 -8.25 -1.89
C VAL A 5 -8.97 -7.30 -1.79
N ASN A 6 -9.89 -7.57 -0.86
CA ASN A 6 -10.97 -6.68 -0.46
C ASN A 6 -11.33 -6.94 1.00
N ASN A 7 -10.42 -6.60 1.90
CA ASN A 7 -10.51 -6.93 3.32
C ASN A 7 -10.21 -5.71 4.19
N GLN A 8 -10.68 -5.76 5.45
CA GLN A 8 -10.36 -4.75 6.44
C GLN A 8 -9.03 -5.07 7.14
N PHE A 9 -8.17 -4.07 7.27
CA PHE A 9 -6.89 -4.12 7.97
C PHE A 9 -6.79 -3.02 9.01
N GLN A 10 -6.05 -3.28 10.07
CA GLN A 10 -5.66 -2.26 11.04
C GLN A 10 -4.39 -1.57 10.55
N VAL A 11 -4.39 -0.24 10.50
CA VAL A 11 -3.26 0.60 10.11
C VAL A 11 -2.88 1.55 11.24
N ILE A 12 -1.63 2.02 11.28
CA ILE A 12 -1.16 3.01 12.25
C ILE A 12 -0.17 3.99 11.60
N SER A 13 -0.31 5.29 11.89
CA SER A 13 0.71 6.30 11.58
C SER A 13 1.55 6.56 12.83
N GLY A 14 2.88 6.69 12.68
CA GLY A 14 3.87 6.73 13.77
C GLY A 14 3.39 7.35 15.10
N GLY A 15 3.22 6.50 16.12
CA GLY A 15 2.82 6.89 17.48
C GLY A 15 1.32 7.16 17.70
N GLY A 16 0.49 7.04 16.66
CA GLY A 16 -0.96 7.24 16.74
C GLY A 16 -1.73 6.01 17.23
N VAL A 17 -3.03 6.17 17.42
CA VAL A 17 -3.94 5.05 17.69
C VAL A 17 -4.20 4.32 16.38
N PRO A 18 -4.02 2.99 16.31
CA PRO A 18 -4.36 2.27 15.11
C PRO A 18 -5.84 2.38 14.77
N TYR A 19 -6.19 2.33 13.49
CA TYR A 19 -7.57 2.38 13.02
C TYR A 19 -7.77 1.44 11.83
N ASN A 20 -9.03 1.15 11.52
CA ASN A 20 -9.36 0.22 10.43
C ASN A 20 -9.52 0.94 9.10
N VAL A 21 -9.03 0.32 8.03
CA VAL A 21 -9.24 0.67 6.63
C VAL A 21 -9.57 -0.56 5.82
N THR A 22 -10.36 -0.41 4.76
CA THR A 22 -10.52 -1.45 3.75
C THR A 22 -9.41 -1.30 2.72
N ILE A 23 -8.61 -2.34 2.51
CA ILE A 23 -7.62 -2.37 1.42
C ILE A 23 -8.21 -3.17 0.27
N GLN A 24 -8.17 -2.55 -0.91
CA GLN A 24 -8.59 -3.14 -2.18
C GLN A 24 -7.39 -3.17 -3.13
N ILE A 25 -7.11 -4.34 -3.70
CA ILE A 25 -6.06 -4.52 -4.72
C ILE A 25 -6.70 -5.12 -5.96
N ASP A 26 -6.67 -4.37 -7.06
CA ASP A 26 -7.23 -4.79 -8.33
C ASP A 26 -6.52 -6.06 -8.85
N GLN A 27 -7.30 -7.03 -9.32
CA GLN A 27 -6.76 -8.33 -9.74
C GLN A 27 -5.81 -8.19 -10.95
N GLU A 28 -6.18 -7.39 -11.96
CA GLU A 28 -5.34 -7.23 -13.16
C GLU A 28 -4.02 -6.53 -12.81
N THR A 29 -4.09 -5.54 -11.92
CA THR A 29 -2.92 -4.83 -11.39
C THR A 29 -2.03 -5.77 -10.56
N TRP A 30 -2.64 -6.64 -9.75
CA TRP A 30 -1.91 -7.66 -8.99
C TRP A 30 -1.18 -8.65 -9.88
N ASP A 31 -1.86 -9.16 -10.91
CA ASP A 31 -1.31 -10.13 -11.84
C ASP A 31 -0.18 -9.54 -12.71
N ALA A 32 -0.15 -8.23 -12.90
CA ALA A 32 0.93 -7.51 -13.57
C ALA A 32 2.17 -7.28 -12.69
N CYS A 33 2.08 -7.49 -11.36
CA CYS A 33 3.19 -7.24 -10.45
C CYS A 33 4.30 -8.29 -10.57
N ASP A 34 5.55 -7.82 -10.55
CA ASP A 34 6.71 -8.71 -10.39
C ASP A 34 6.59 -9.52 -9.06
N ALA A 35 7.09 -10.76 -9.05
CA ALA A 35 6.91 -11.69 -7.93
C ALA A 35 7.52 -11.18 -6.60
N ASP A 36 8.60 -10.40 -6.67
CA ASP A 36 9.24 -9.75 -5.51
C ASP A 36 8.36 -8.64 -4.92
N VAL A 37 7.65 -7.88 -5.77
CA VAL A 37 6.66 -6.88 -5.35
C VAL A 37 5.49 -7.58 -4.66
N GLN A 38 4.94 -8.63 -5.29
CA GLN A 38 3.85 -9.41 -4.69
C GLN A 38 4.22 -9.94 -3.31
N THR A 39 5.42 -10.54 -3.20
CA THR A 39 5.95 -11.03 -1.91
C THR A 39 6.07 -9.90 -0.89
N GLY A 40 6.60 -8.74 -1.28
CA GLY A 40 6.72 -7.58 -0.40
C GLY A 40 5.36 -7.06 0.09
N VAL A 41 4.36 -7.00 -0.79
CA VAL A 41 3.00 -6.56 -0.46
C VAL A 41 2.35 -7.55 0.51
N LEU A 42 2.44 -8.86 0.27
CA LEU A 42 1.90 -9.88 1.18
C LEU A 42 2.55 -9.79 2.57
N ASN A 43 3.86 -9.55 2.64
CA ASN A 43 4.55 -9.34 3.92
C ASN A 43 4.05 -8.10 4.67
N ILE A 44 3.73 -7.01 3.96
CA ILE A 44 3.13 -5.82 4.56
C ILE A 44 1.71 -6.12 5.06
N LEU A 45 0.88 -6.79 4.25
CA LEU A 45 -0.49 -7.14 4.61
C LEU A 45 -0.56 -8.09 5.83
N ALA A 46 0.47 -8.91 6.03
CA ALA A 46 0.59 -9.79 7.20
C ALA A 46 1.03 -9.05 8.49
N ALA A 47 1.59 -7.84 8.37
CA ALA A 47 2.06 -7.06 9.50
C ALA A 47 0.92 -6.18 10.05
N LEU A 48 0.23 -6.64 11.10
CA LEU A 48 -0.83 -5.89 11.78
C LEU A 48 -0.32 -5.26 13.09
N PRO A 49 -0.52 -3.95 13.32
CA PRO A 49 -1.07 -2.97 12.39
C PRO A 49 -0.09 -2.61 11.27
N ILE A 50 -0.62 -2.42 10.06
CA ILE A 50 0.15 -2.01 8.88
C ILE A 50 0.68 -0.60 9.14
N GLN A 51 1.99 -0.41 9.00
CA GLN A 51 2.61 0.89 9.18
C GLN A 51 2.27 1.82 8.02
N LEU A 52 1.74 2.99 8.35
CA LEU A 52 1.62 4.12 7.45
C LEU A 52 2.87 4.99 7.58
N LEU A 53 3.60 5.10 6.49
CA LEU A 53 4.85 5.83 6.41
C LEU A 53 4.58 7.25 5.90
N SER A 54 5.27 8.23 6.50
CA SER A 54 5.34 9.57 5.94
C SER A 54 6.17 9.58 4.65
N ALA A 55 6.14 10.69 3.91
CA ALA A 55 6.94 10.85 2.69
C ALA A 55 8.46 10.66 2.90
N SER A 56 8.96 10.94 4.11
CA SER A 56 10.36 10.70 4.50
C SER A 56 10.58 9.35 5.21
N GLY A 57 9.51 8.61 5.48
CA GLY A 57 9.55 7.30 6.13
C GLY A 57 10.32 6.28 5.30
N LYS A 58 11.08 5.42 5.98
CA LYS A 58 11.83 4.29 5.41
C LYS A 58 11.26 2.98 5.93
N GLY A 59 11.50 1.90 5.19
CA GLY A 59 11.08 0.55 5.59
C GLY A 59 9.77 0.11 4.94
N ASN A 60 9.29 -1.08 5.28
CA ASN A 60 8.13 -1.66 4.62
C ASN A 60 6.82 -1.11 5.20
N GLY A 61 5.89 -0.70 4.34
CA GLY A 61 4.58 -0.20 4.77
C GLY A 61 3.77 0.42 3.63
N ILE A 62 2.70 1.13 3.96
CA ILE A 62 1.97 1.95 3.00
C ILE A 62 2.45 3.39 3.17
N LYS A 63 3.00 3.99 2.12
CA LYS A 63 3.64 5.29 2.20
C LYS A 63 2.81 6.37 1.52
N GLN A 64 2.68 7.51 2.19
CA GLN A 64 2.16 8.73 1.56
C GLN A 64 3.24 9.37 0.71
N GLU A 65 2.98 9.41 -0.59
CA GLU A 65 3.77 10.11 -1.59
C GLU A 65 2.97 11.30 -2.16
N ALA A 66 3.63 12.15 -2.94
CA ALA A 66 3.00 13.33 -3.54
C ALA A 66 1.84 12.99 -4.50
N GLN A 67 1.91 11.83 -5.16
CA GLN A 67 0.92 11.40 -6.15
C GLN A 67 -0.16 10.48 -5.57
N GLY A 68 -0.06 10.07 -4.30
CA GLY A 68 -1.03 9.20 -3.64
C GLY A 68 -0.38 8.27 -2.61
N LEU A 69 -0.98 7.10 -2.40
CA LEU A 69 -0.41 6.05 -1.55
C LEU A 69 0.30 4.99 -2.40
N GLU A 70 1.35 4.39 -1.87
CA GLU A 70 1.99 3.22 -2.46
C GLU A 70 2.37 2.17 -1.41
N PHE A 71 2.36 0.90 -1.79
CA PHE A 71 3.01 -0.16 -1.00
C PHE A 71 4.52 -0.03 -1.13
N HIS A 72 5.14 0.60 -0.14
CA HIS A 72 6.59 0.78 -0.10
C HIS A 72 7.26 -0.50 0.38
N THR A 73 7.81 -1.27 -0.56
CA THR A 73 8.62 -2.47 -0.32
C THR A 73 10.11 -2.15 -0.56
N GLN A 74 11.00 -3.12 -0.81
CA GLN A 74 12.42 -2.85 -1.14
C GLN A 74 12.70 -2.81 -2.66
N THR A 75 11.68 -3.02 -3.50
CA THR A 75 11.78 -3.04 -4.96
C THR A 75 11.73 -1.64 -5.57
N ASN A 76 12.02 -1.48 -6.87
CA ASN A 76 11.89 -0.18 -7.56
C ASN A 76 10.48 0.08 -8.12
N LYS A 77 9.61 -0.94 -8.15
CA LYS A 77 8.23 -0.86 -8.62
C LYS A 77 7.24 -1.10 -7.48
N ARG A 78 6.05 -0.51 -7.58
CA ARG A 78 5.09 -0.37 -6.47
C ARG A 78 3.66 -0.51 -6.95
N LEU A 79 2.82 -1.12 -6.12
CA LEU A 79 1.36 -0.97 -6.18
C LEU A 79 0.98 0.41 -5.63
N GLN A 80 0.12 1.11 -6.36
CA GLN A 80 -0.16 2.52 -6.17
C GLN A 80 -1.67 2.75 -6.09
N PHE A 81 -2.07 3.68 -5.23
CA PHE A 81 -3.39 4.28 -5.15
C PHE A 81 -3.24 5.78 -5.49
N PRO A 82 -3.34 6.16 -6.78
CA PRO A 82 -3.24 7.54 -7.21
C PRO A 82 -4.32 8.44 -6.58
N GLY A 83 -3.90 9.60 -6.07
CA GLY A 83 -4.78 10.54 -5.38
C GLY A 83 -5.23 10.11 -3.97
N GLY A 84 -4.91 8.88 -3.57
CA GLY A 84 -5.21 8.37 -2.24
C GLY A 84 -4.46 9.11 -1.13
N THR A 85 -5.09 9.17 0.04
CA THR A 85 -4.53 9.81 1.22
C THR A 85 -4.65 8.90 2.44
N ILE A 86 -3.72 9.03 3.40
CA ILE A 86 -3.79 8.32 4.69
C ILE A 86 -5.05 8.64 5.52
N LYS A 87 -5.91 9.58 5.09
CA LYS A 87 -7.17 9.88 5.78
C LYS A 87 -8.33 9.02 5.25
N ASP A 88 -8.14 8.37 4.10
CA ASP A 88 -9.18 7.56 3.48
C ASP A 88 -9.48 6.32 4.33
N ARG A 89 -10.73 5.87 4.26
CA ARG A 89 -11.17 4.62 4.91
C ARG A 89 -11.07 3.42 3.98
N THR A 90 -10.88 3.66 2.70
CA THR A 90 -10.68 2.63 1.68
C THR A 90 -9.46 3.01 0.86
N PHE A 91 -8.45 2.14 0.84
CA PHE A 91 -7.27 2.30 0.00
C PHE A 91 -7.39 1.40 -1.22
N ILE A 92 -7.41 2.01 -2.40
CA ILE A 92 -7.66 1.32 -3.67
C ILE A 92 -6.38 1.30 -4.49
N PHE A 93 -5.69 0.16 -4.51
CA PHE A 93 -4.47 -0.03 -5.29
C PHE A 93 -4.82 -0.63 -6.65
N ASP A 94 -4.86 0.23 -7.66
CA ASP A 94 -5.29 -0.06 -9.04
C ASP A 94 -4.24 0.32 -10.09
N ARG A 95 -3.02 0.66 -9.66
CA ARG A 95 -1.91 0.99 -10.54
C ARG A 95 -0.62 0.29 -10.11
N TYR A 96 0.19 -0.08 -11.11
CA TYR A 96 1.52 -0.64 -10.92
C TYR A 96 2.56 0.12 -11.76
N GLY A 97 3.70 0.47 -11.17
CA GLY A 97 4.74 1.22 -11.87
C GLY A 97 5.96 1.53 -11.01
N LYS A 98 6.87 2.37 -11.52
CA LYS A 98 8.02 2.86 -10.73
C LYS A 98 7.51 3.62 -9.50
N GLY A 99 8.11 3.37 -8.34
CA GLY A 99 7.75 4.06 -7.09
C GLY A 99 7.96 5.57 -7.18
N TRP A 100 7.10 6.33 -6.51
CA TRP A 100 7.09 7.80 -6.62
C TRP A 100 8.17 8.48 -5.76
N GLY A 101 8.77 7.76 -4.82
CA GLY A 101 9.91 8.21 -4.01
C GLY A 101 11.30 7.96 -4.63
N HIS A 102 11.39 7.65 -5.93
CA HIS A 102 12.63 7.31 -6.66
C HIS A 102 12.94 8.19 -7.87
#